data_AF-A0A2E8DBL7-F1
#
_entry.id   AF-A0A2E8DBL7-F1
#
_cell.length_a   1.000
_cell.length_b   1.000
_cell.length_c   1.000
_cell.angle_alpha   90.00
_cell.angle_beta   90.00
_cell.angle_gamma   90.00
#
_symmetry.space_group_name_H-M   'P 1'
#
loop_
_entity.id
_entity.type
_entity.pdbx_description
1 polymer ?
#
loop_
_entity_poly.entity_id
_entity_poly.type
_entity_poly.pdbx_seq_one_letter_code
_entity_poly.pdbx_strand_id
1 'polypeptide(L)'
;MVTLLAYMALCRIKTVEQRPIDQGMLEALRSDIVPRLLKEVPGQPSPEELQANPRRSRFVIIFDREGYSPAFFKEMWQTHRIACITYHKYPKEAWHQVF
;
A
#
# COMPACT_ATOMS: atom_id res chain seq x y z
N MET A 1 -16.46 25.46 -1.18
CA MET A 1 -15.12 24.91 -0.90
C MET A 1 -15.20 23.94 0.29
N VAL A 2 -16.04 22.89 0.20
CA VAL A 2 -16.26 21.91 1.30
C VAL A 2 -16.42 20.47 0.77
N THR A 3 -16.11 20.20 -0.50
CA THR A 3 -16.30 18.87 -1.11
C THR A 3 -15.07 17.97 -1.05
N LEU A 4 -13.89 18.49 -0.65
CA LEU A 4 -12.63 17.75 -0.72
C LEU A 4 -12.33 16.88 0.53
N LEU A 5 -13.03 17.12 1.65
CA LEU A 5 -12.82 16.34 2.89
C LEU A 5 -13.64 15.04 2.96
N ALA A 6 -14.64 14.86 2.09
CA ALA A 6 -15.48 13.66 2.11
C ALA A 6 -14.85 12.44 1.41
N TYR A 7 -13.87 12.64 0.52
CA TYR A 7 -13.25 11.52 -0.22
C TYR A 7 -12.22 10.73 0.59
N MET A 8 -11.78 11.24 1.74
CA MET A 8 -10.89 10.49 2.66
C MET A 8 -11.63 9.62 3.68
N ALA A 9 -12.97 9.48 3.59
CA ALA A 9 -13.78 8.85 4.63
C ALA A 9 -14.64 7.64 4.19
N LEU A 10 -14.53 7.15 2.95
CA LEU A 10 -15.40 6.07 2.46
C LEU A 10 -14.71 4.75 2.06
N CYS A 11 -13.39 4.63 2.21
CA CYS A 11 -12.76 3.31 2.26
C CYS A 11 -12.83 2.79 3.70
N ARG A 12 -14.04 2.37 4.10
CA ARG A 12 -14.23 1.46 5.23
C ARG A 12 -13.62 0.12 4.84
N ILE A 13 -12.29 0.04 4.90
CA ILE A 13 -11.52 -1.19 4.81
C ILE A 13 -12.11 -2.08 5.90
N LYS A 14 -12.92 -3.06 5.49
CA LYS A 14 -13.39 -4.11 6.39
C LYS A 14 -12.14 -4.76 6.96
N THR A 15 -11.90 -4.49 8.24
CA THR A 15 -11.18 -5.33 9.21
C THR A 15 -10.13 -6.27 8.63
N VAL A 16 -8.86 -5.95 8.92
CA VAL A 16 -7.77 -6.92 8.97
C VAL A 16 -8.24 -8.14 9.77
N GLU A 17 -8.60 -9.20 9.06
CA GLU A 17 -8.84 -10.51 9.63
C GLU A 17 -7.49 -11.01 10.16
N GLN A 18 -7.37 -11.17 11.48
CA GLN A 18 -6.17 -11.69 12.14
C GLN A 18 -6.04 -13.18 11.77
N ARG A 19 -5.46 -13.46 10.60
CA ARG A 19 -5.14 -14.83 10.15
C ARG A 19 -3.68 -15.15 10.49
N PRO A 20 -3.35 -16.40 10.84
CA PRO A 20 -1.96 -16.81 11.06
C PRO A 20 -1.17 -16.61 9.76
N ILE A 21 -0.23 -15.67 9.74
CA ILE A 21 0.68 -15.47 8.60
C ILE A 21 1.80 -16.48 8.76
N ASP A 22 1.51 -17.76 8.50
CA ASP A 22 2.51 -18.85 8.58
C ASP A 22 3.52 -18.80 7.40
N GLN A 23 3.26 -17.98 6.37
CA GLN A 23 4.06 -17.92 5.14
C GLN A 23 5.02 -16.71 5.03
N GLY A 24 5.14 -15.90 6.09
CA GLY A 24 5.93 -14.67 6.05
C GLY A 24 5.21 -13.52 5.32
N MET A 25 5.47 -12.28 5.76
CA MET A 25 4.65 -11.13 5.37
C MET A 25 4.60 -10.86 3.86
N LEU A 26 5.74 -11.00 3.17
CA LEU A 26 5.80 -10.76 1.72
C LEU A 26 4.99 -11.79 0.92
N GLU A 27 4.96 -13.04 1.35
CA GLU A 27 4.17 -14.07 0.67
C GLU A 27 2.69 -13.80 0.84
N ALA A 28 2.23 -13.53 2.07
CA ALA A 28 0.85 -13.15 2.32
C ALA A 28 0.42 -11.90 1.53
N LEU A 29 1.33 -10.93 1.37
CA LEU A 29 1.07 -9.78 0.50
C LEU A 29 0.85 -10.19 -0.96
N ARG A 30 1.66 -11.10 -1.50
CA ARG A 30 1.57 -11.57 -2.90
C ARG A 30 0.37 -12.46 -3.16
N SER A 31 0.20 -13.50 -2.36
CA SER A 31 -0.77 -14.57 -2.63
C SER A 31 -2.19 -14.17 -2.27
N ASP A 32 -2.36 -13.38 -1.20
CA ASP A 32 -3.67 -13.11 -0.63
C ASP A 32 -4.08 -11.64 -0.73
N ILE A 33 -3.26 -10.73 -0.20
CA ILE A 33 -3.71 -9.36 0.06
C ILE A 33 -3.77 -8.53 -1.23
N VAL A 34 -2.71 -8.53 -2.04
CA VAL A 34 -2.65 -7.75 -3.28
C VAL A 34 -3.75 -8.14 -4.28
N PRO A 35 -3.98 -9.43 -4.59
CA PRO A 35 -5.05 -9.85 -5.49
C PRO A 35 -6.44 -9.39 -5.03
N ARG A 36 -6.70 -9.48 -3.72
CA ARG A 36 -7.97 -9.02 -3.14
C ARG A 36 -8.14 -7.51 -3.25
N LEU A 37 -7.12 -6.73 -2.91
CA LEU A 37 -7.18 -5.26 -2.98
C LEU A 37 -7.37 -4.75 -4.42
N LEU A 38 -6.75 -5.40 -5.41
CA LEU A 38 -6.95 -5.06 -6.83
C LEU A 38 -8.41 -5.24 -7.28
N LYS A 39 -9.14 -6.19 -6.67
CA LYS A 39 -10.55 -6.47 -6.96
C LYS A 39 -11.51 -5.63 -6.14
N GLU A 40 -11.22 -5.43 -4.86
CA GLU A 40 -12.19 -4.92 -3.88
C GLU A 40 -12.10 -3.41 -3.65
N VAL A 41 -10.94 -2.77 -3.92
CA VAL A 41 -10.78 -1.32 -3.73
C VAL A 41 -11.57 -0.59 -4.83
N PRO A 42 -12.58 0.23 -4.48
CA PRO A 42 -13.34 0.99 -5.46
C PRO A 42 -12.52 2.15 -6.03
N GLY A 43 -12.90 2.65 -7.21
CA GLY A 43 -12.29 3.85 -7.80
C GLY A 43 -10.85 3.66 -8.29
N GLN A 44 -10.48 2.44 -8.68
CA GLN A 44 -9.20 2.14 -9.31
C GLN A 44 -9.01 3.00 -10.57
N PRO A 45 -7.81 3.59 -10.78
CA PRO A 45 -7.52 4.30 -12.02
C PRO A 45 -7.66 3.40 -13.24
N SER A 46 -8.17 3.96 -14.33
CA SER A 46 -8.24 3.28 -15.62
C SER A 46 -6.83 3.03 -16.19
N PRO A 47 -6.67 2.09 -17.13
CA PRO A 47 -5.40 1.90 -17.84
C PRO A 47 -4.87 3.19 -18.48
N GLU A 48 -5.76 4.00 -19.07
CA GLU A 48 -5.42 5.26 -19.74
C GLU A 48 -4.94 6.30 -18.72
N GLU A 49 -5.58 6.39 -17.56
CA GLU A 49 -5.16 7.28 -16.48
C GLU A 49 -3.78 6.91 -15.92
N LEU A 50 -3.47 5.62 -15.83
CA LEU A 50 -2.16 5.13 -15.41
C LEU A 50 -1.09 5.39 -16.46
N GLN A 51 -1.44 5.30 -17.75
CA GLN A 51 -0.53 5.63 -18.85
C GLN A 51 -0.24 7.13 -18.92
N ALA A 52 -1.27 7.96 -18.74
CA ALA A 52 -1.15 9.42 -18.77
C ALA A 52 -0.28 9.98 -17.63
N ASN A 53 -0.23 9.29 -16.48
CA ASN A 53 0.59 9.70 -15.35
C ASN A 53 1.51 8.56 -14.87
N PRO A 54 2.78 8.54 -15.31
CA PRO A 54 3.76 7.54 -14.90
C PRO A 54 4.06 7.48 -13.41
N ARG A 55 3.64 8.47 -12.61
CA ARG A 55 3.79 8.48 -11.14
C ARG A 55 2.49 8.13 -10.39
N ARG A 56 1.36 7.95 -11.08
CA ARG A 56 0.09 7.56 -10.45
C ARG A 56 0.11 6.07 -10.11
N SER A 57 -0.15 5.75 -8.85
CA SER A 57 -0.40 4.38 -8.39
C SER A 57 -1.89 4.09 -8.33
N ARG A 58 -2.23 2.80 -8.30
CA ARG A 58 -3.56 2.30 -7.98
C ARG A 58 -3.95 2.60 -6.54
N PHE A 59 -3.05 2.23 -5.63
CA PHE A 59 -3.11 2.51 -4.20
C PHE A 59 -1.71 2.34 -3.58
N VAL A 60 -1.59 2.63 -2.29
CA VAL A 60 -0.35 2.52 -1.52
C VAL A 60 -0.53 1.46 -0.43
N ILE A 61 0.44 0.55 -0.29
CA ILE A 61 0.52 -0.38 0.84
C ILE A 61 1.62 0.11 1.79
N ILE A 62 1.29 0.24 3.07
CA ILE A 62 2.21 0.66 4.14
C ILE A 62 2.43 -0.52 5.08
N PHE A 63 3.69 -0.93 5.27
CA PHE A 63 4.05 -2.08 6.13
C PHE A 63 5.39 -1.86 6.86
N ASP A 64 5.64 -2.60 7.94
CA ASP A 64 6.87 -2.45 8.74
C ASP A 64 8.12 -2.93 7.98
N ARG A 65 9.32 -2.58 8.48
CA ARG A 65 10.63 -2.85 7.88
C ARG A 65 10.95 -4.32 7.65
N GLU A 66 10.31 -5.23 8.38
CA GLU A 66 10.45 -6.68 8.18
C GLU A 66 10.00 -7.11 6.77
N GLY A 67 9.17 -6.31 6.10
CA GLY A 67 8.79 -6.51 4.71
C GLY A 67 9.67 -5.83 3.69
N TYR A 68 10.77 -5.19 4.10
CA TYR A 68 11.61 -4.49 3.15
C TYR A 68 12.22 -5.46 2.14
N SER A 69 11.82 -5.33 0.88
CA SER A 69 12.37 -6.10 -0.24
C SER A 69 12.33 -5.26 -1.52
N PRO A 70 13.48 -4.75 -1.99
CA PRO A 70 13.54 -3.98 -3.23
C PRO A 70 12.97 -4.73 -4.44
N ALA A 71 13.13 -6.06 -4.47
CA ALA A 71 12.56 -6.92 -5.50
C ALA A 71 11.03 -6.88 -5.46
N PHE A 72 10.43 -7.02 -4.27
CA PHE A 72 8.99 -6.90 -4.10
C PHE A 72 8.47 -5.51 -4.49
N PHE A 73 9.18 -4.44 -4.13
CA PHE A 73 8.75 -3.06 -4.45
C PHE A 73 8.72 -2.85 -5.96
N LYS A 74 9.76 -3.35 -6.65
CA LYS A 74 9.83 -3.32 -8.12
C LYS A 74 8.71 -4.13 -8.75
N GLU A 75 8.46 -5.33 -8.27
CA GLU A 75 7.36 -6.21 -8.71
C GLU A 75 5.99 -5.53 -8.56
N MET A 76 5.70 -4.97 -7.38
CA MET A 76 4.44 -4.26 -7.13
C MET A 76 4.23 -3.07 -8.07
N TRP A 77 5.29 -2.30 -8.34
CA TRP A 77 5.21 -1.16 -9.23
C TRP A 77 5.06 -1.56 -10.70
N GLN A 78 5.89 -2.50 -11.17
CA GLN A 78 5.96 -2.86 -12.58
C GLN A 78 4.77 -3.71 -13.02
N THR A 79 4.33 -4.67 -12.19
CA THR A 79 3.25 -5.58 -12.54
C THR A 79 1.89 -5.00 -12.22
N HIS A 80 1.76 -4.31 -11.08
CA HIS A 80 0.45 -3.93 -10.55
C HIS A 80 0.22 -2.41 -10.45
N ARG A 81 1.26 -1.58 -10.67
CA ARG A 81 1.19 -0.12 -10.42
C ARG A 81 0.80 0.21 -8.98
N ILE A 82 1.28 -0.59 -8.02
CA ILE A 82 1.06 -0.40 -6.58
C ILE A 82 2.32 0.24 -5.99
N ALA A 83 2.13 1.28 -5.16
CA ALA A 83 3.22 1.89 -4.41
C ALA A 83 3.39 1.21 -3.05
N CYS A 84 4.63 1.09 -2.59
CA CYS A 84 4.97 0.52 -1.29
C CYS A 84 5.70 1.57 -0.43
N ILE A 85 5.31 1.65 0.84
CA ILE A 85 6.02 2.42 1.84
C ILE A 85 6.34 1.47 2.98
N THR A 86 7.60 1.49 3.42
CA THR A 86 7.98 0.84 4.67
C THR A 86 8.32 1.86 5.74
N TYR A 87 8.03 1.54 6.99
CA TYR A 87 8.37 2.38 8.14
C TYR A 87 9.16 1.57 9.17
N HIS A 88 9.82 2.28 10.08
CA HIS A 88 10.54 1.68 11.20
C HIS A 88 9.65 1.75 12.44
N LYS A 89 9.00 0.63 12.82
CA LYS A 89 8.02 0.60 13.92
C LYS A 89 8.60 0.88 15.31
N TYR A 90 9.90 0.65 15.50
CA TYR A 90 10.62 0.91 16.76
C TYR A 90 11.86 1.78 16.53
N PRO A 91 11.68 3.07 16.23
CA PRO A 91 12.81 3.99 16.20
C PRO A 91 13.43 4.01 17.59
N LYS A 92 14.74 3.79 17.69
CA LYS A 92 15.45 3.80 18.98
C LYS A 92 15.40 5.20 19.57
N GLU A 93 16.36 6.03 19.20
CA GLU A 93 16.43 7.42 19.63
C GLU A 93 15.37 8.24 18.87
N ALA A 94 14.81 9.23 19.55
CA ALA A 94 13.99 10.23 18.89
C ALA A 94 14.84 10.91 17.81
N TRP A 95 14.24 11.13 16.65
CA TRP A 95 14.87 11.90 15.59
C TRP A 95 15.17 13.29 16.15
N HIS A 96 16.40 13.75 15.95
CA HIS A 96 16.81 15.09 16.39
C HIS A 96 15.83 16.10 15.80
N GLN A 97 15.12 16.82 16.68
CA GLN A 97 14.31 17.96 16.27
C GLN A 97 15.26 19.07 15.86
N VAL A 98 15.50 19.20 14.56
CA VAL A 98 16.05 20.41 13.97
C VAL A 98 14.90 21.41 13.86
N PHE A 99 14.93 22.42 14.72
CA PHE A 99 14.14 23.64 14.59
C PHE A 99 14.80 24.59 13.59
#